data_AF-A0A5E4P2S2-F1
#
_entry.id   AF-A0A5E4P2S2-F1
#
_cell.length_a   1.000
_cell.length_b   1.000
_cell.length_c   1.000
_cell.angle_alpha   90.00
_cell.angle_beta   90.00
_cell.angle_gamma   90.00
#
_symmetry.space_group_name_H-M   'P 1'
#
loop_
_entity.id
_entity.type
_entity.pdbx_description
1 polymer ?
#
loop_
_entity_poly.entity_id
_entity_poly.type
_entity_poly.pdbx_seq_one_letter_code
_entity_poly.pdbx_strand_id
1 'polypeptide(L)'
;MDYCSYFIIDAATPVGNGRDGKLFKIEERTWGADYNPPPDNAPESYNEYAQPPKSVGKQERETRFVYCSKTRPTSFFFDSGKWTSNKLRPGDQGAIFGYNESEYTWYFAACHNAILKSPYDDHNLPRRLGYRFRNSDSGEDAQGNLAPRDMLK
;
A
#
# COMPACT_ATOMS: atom_id res chain seq x y z
N MET A 1 1.44 11.08 14.30
CA MET A 1 2.56 10.14 14.01
C MET A 1 3.77 10.98 13.71
N ASP A 2 4.88 10.77 14.38
CA ASP A 2 6.14 11.49 14.15
C ASP A 2 7.01 10.85 13.07
N TYR A 3 6.46 9.89 12.30
CA TYR A 3 7.18 9.16 11.28
C TYR A 3 6.40 9.08 9.97
N CYS A 4 7.06 9.34 8.85
CA CYS A 4 6.55 9.06 7.51
C CYS A 4 7.44 8.05 6.79
N SER A 5 6.83 7.07 6.13
CA SER A 5 7.52 6.19 5.20
C SER A 5 7.35 6.66 3.76
N TYR A 6 8.38 6.44 2.96
CA TYR A 6 8.45 6.78 1.55
C TYR A 6 8.90 5.57 0.75
N PHE A 7 8.47 5.49 -0.51
CA PHE A 7 8.89 4.45 -1.42
C PHE A 7 9.06 4.97 -2.85
N ILE A 8 9.91 4.29 -3.63
CA ILE A 8 10.01 4.42 -5.07
C ILE A 8 9.94 3.01 -5.65
N ILE A 9 9.02 2.77 -6.59
CA ILE A 9 8.99 1.53 -7.37
C ILE A 9 9.98 1.70 -8.52
N ASP A 10 11.08 0.92 -8.48
CA ASP A 10 12.11 0.94 -9.52
C ASP A 10 11.73 0.03 -10.69
N ALA A 11 11.09 -1.12 -10.42
CA ALA A 11 10.64 -2.04 -11.46
C ALA A 11 9.42 -2.87 -11.04
N ALA A 12 8.58 -3.18 -12.02
CA ALA A 12 7.48 -4.15 -11.89
C ALA A 12 7.65 -5.25 -12.96
N THR A 13 8.09 -6.43 -12.54
CA THR A 13 8.37 -7.56 -13.44
C THR A 13 7.23 -8.58 -13.39
N PRO A 14 6.58 -8.93 -14.50
CA PRO A 14 5.53 -9.95 -14.51
C PRO A 14 6.13 -11.32 -14.16
N VAL A 15 5.50 -12.02 -13.21
CA VAL A 15 5.89 -13.37 -12.77
C VAL A 15 4.99 -14.42 -13.42
N GLY A 16 3.69 -14.14 -13.53
CA GLY A 16 2.73 -15.07 -14.10
C GLY A 16 1.31 -14.55 -14.07
N ASN A 17 0.42 -15.27 -14.75
CA ASN A 17 -1.01 -15.00 -14.75
C ASN A 17 -1.71 -15.99 -13.82
N GLY A 18 -2.65 -15.52 -13.01
CA GLY A 18 -3.62 -16.35 -12.31
C GLY A 18 -4.97 -16.29 -13.02
N ARG A 19 -5.99 -16.93 -12.42
CA ARG A 19 -7.35 -16.99 -13.01
C ARG A 19 -7.99 -15.61 -13.20
N ASP A 20 -7.68 -14.66 -12.32
CA ASP A 20 -8.38 -13.37 -12.18
C ASP A 20 -7.44 -12.16 -12.09
N GLY A 21 -6.18 -12.33 -12.47
CA GLY A 21 -5.17 -11.29 -12.31
C GLY A 21 -3.78 -11.73 -12.76
N LYS A 22 -2.81 -10.86 -12.48
CA LYS A 22 -1.40 -11.08 -12.79
C LYS A 22 -0.54 -10.81 -11.57
N LEU A 23 0.43 -11.68 -11.33
CA LEU A 23 1.42 -11.52 -10.28
C LEU A 23 2.63 -10.77 -10.83
N PHE A 24 3.08 -9.76 -10.09
CA PHE A 24 4.30 -9.01 -10.36
C PHE A 24 5.25 -9.10 -9.18
N LYS A 25 6.55 -9.19 -9.47
CA LYS A 25 7.64 -8.88 -8.55
C LYS A 25 7.90 -7.38 -8.64
N ILE A 26 7.88 -6.71 -7.50
CA ILE A 26 8.16 -5.29 -7.37
C ILE A 26 9.53 -5.12 -6.73
N GLU A 27 10.41 -4.40 -7.40
CA GLU A 27 11.69 -3.95 -6.85
C GLU A 27 11.52 -2.48 -6.49
N GLU A 28 11.80 -2.16 -5.23
CA GLU A 28 11.58 -0.83 -4.70
C GLU A 28 12.68 -0.37 -3.78
N ARG A 29 12.69 0.93 -3.55
CA ARG A 29 13.49 1.54 -2.52
C ARG A 29 12.61 2.26 -1.52
N THR A 30 12.84 1.99 -0.24
CA THR A 30 12.08 2.53 0.88
C THR A 30 12.98 3.36 1.79
N TRP A 31 12.42 4.36 2.47
CA TRP A 31 13.10 5.06 3.56
C TRP A 31 12.06 5.72 4.48
N GLY A 32 12.48 6.03 5.70
CA GLY A 32 11.67 6.76 6.67
C GLY A 32 12.18 8.18 6.91
N ALA A 33 11.32 9.04 7.42
CA ALA A 33 11.73 10.30 8.03
C ALA A 33 10.97 10.52 9.34
N ASP A 34 11.71 10.91 10.39
CA ASP A 34 11.16 11.32 11.67
C ASP A 34 10.98 12.84 11.71
N TYR A 35 9.86 13.31 12.22
CA TYR A 35 9.50 14.70 12.34
C TYR A 35 9.45 15.12 13.81
N ASN A 36 9.76 16.39 14.07
CA ASN A 36 9.54 16.92 15.41
C ASN A 36 8.03 17.01 15.68
N PRO A 37 7.57 16.62 16.88
CA PRO A 37 6.17 16.83 17.24
C PRO A 37 5.83 18.32 17.21
N PRO A 38 4.53 18.67 17.07
CA PRO A 38 4.09 20.05 17.21
C PRO A 38 4.57 20.65 18.56
N PRO A 39 5.07 21.89 18.58
CA PRO A 39 5.31 22.62 19.83
C PRO A 39 4.06 22.69 20.72
N ASP A 40 4.23 22.77 22.03
CA ASP A 40 3.10 22.82 23.00
C ASP A 40 2.09 23.96 22.73
N ASN A 41 2.53 25.04 22.07
CA ASN A 41 1.72 26.20 21.72
C ASN A 41 1.42 26.30 20.21
N ALA A 42 1.58 25.21 19.46
CA ALA A 42 1.31 25.19 18.04
C ALA A 42 -0.18 25.43 17.75
N PRO A 43 -0.53 26.23 16.71
CA PRO A 43 -1.92 26.35 16.27
C PRO A 43 -2.43 25.01 15.73
N GLU A 44 -3.75 24.78 15.75
CA GLU A 44 -4.37 23.56 15.20
C GLU A 44 -4.06 23.33 13.71
N SER A 45 -3.76 24.40 12.97
CA SER A 45 -3.36 24.33 11.57
C SER A 45 -1.88 23.98 11.36
N TYR A 46 -1.11 23.75 12.43
CA TYR A 46 0.30 23.40 12.33
C TYR A 46 0.42 22.02 11.67
N ASN A 47 1.26 21.97 10.64
CA ASN A 47 1.58 20.74 9.93
C ASN A 47 3.06 20.44 10.15
N GLU A 48 3.35 19.50 11.04
CA GLU A 48 4.71 19.07 11.36
C GLU A 48 5.45 18.54 10.11
N TYR A 49 4.73 17.96 9.15
CA TYR A 49 5.29 17.40 7.93
C TYR A 49 5.68 18.45 6.89
N ALA A 50 5.28 19.72 7.09
CA ALA A 50 5.73 20.85 6.28
C ALA A 50 7.13 21.37 6.70
N GLN A 51 7.65 20.90 7.84
CA GLN A 51 8.98 21.27 8.33
C GLN A 51 10.04 20.28 7.84
N PRO A 52 11.34 20.66 7.84
CA PRO A 52 12.41 19.70 7.61
C PRO A 52 12.35 18.55 8.64
N PRO A 53 12.55 17.30 8.21
CA PRO A 53 12.57 16.16 9.12
C PRO A 53 13.77 16.25 10.08
N LYS A 54 13.59 15.74 11.30
CA LYS A 54 14.63 15.60 12.32
C LYS A 54 15.71 14.61 11.88
N SER A 55 15.28 13.51 11.28
CA SER A 55 16.15 12.47 10.73
C SER A 55 15.53 11.89 9.48
N VAL A 56 16.40 11.46 8.56
CA VAL A 56 16.01 10.69 7.39
C VAL A 56 16.79 9.38 7.45
N GLY A 57 16.07 8.26 7.40
CA GLY A 57 16.64 6.94 7.36
C GLY A 57 17.44 6.71 6.07
N LYS A 58 18.30 5.70 6.08
CA LYS A 58 18.96 5.26 4.85
C LYS A 58 17.93 4.68 3.89
N GLN A 59 18.19 4.85 2.61
CA GLN A 59 17.40 4.20 1.58
C GLN A 59 17.75 2.71 1.54
N GLU A 60 16.73 1.87 1.70
CA GLU A 60 16.84 0.41 1.65
C GLU A 60 16.25 -0.10 0.33
N ARG A 61 16.71 -1.27 -0.11
CA ARG A 61 16.16 -1.95 -1.29
C ARG A 61 15.33 -3.12 -0.82
N GLU A 62 14.09 -3.18 -1.29
CA GLU A 62 13.15 -4.23 -0.94
C GLU A 62 12.62 -4.92 -2.20
N THR A 63 12.22 -6.17 -2.02
CA THR A 63 11.45 -6.91 -3.02
C THR A 63 10.11 -7.28 -2.42
N ARG A 64 9.05 -6.82 -3.07
CA ARG A 64 7.66 -7.13 -2.73
C ARG A 64 7.00 -7.83 -3.89
N PHE A 65 5.82 -8.40 -3.66
CA PHE A 65 5.00 -8.93 -4.74
C PHE A 65 3.62 -8.32 -4.69
N VAL A 66 2.99 -8.19 -5.85
CA VAL A 66 1.61 -7.71 -5.95
C VAL A 66 0.85 -8.56 -6.94
N TYR A 67 -0.36 -8.94 -6.57
CA TYR A 67 -1.33 -9.56 -7.46
C TYR A 67 -2.34 -8.52 -7.92
N CYS A 68 -2.16 -8.07 -9.16
CA CYS A 68 -3.03 -7.10 -9.81
C CYS A 68 -4.30 -7.80 -10.29
N SER A 69 -5.36 -7.71 -9.50
CA SER A 69 -6.68 -8.30 -9.76
C SER A 69 -7.77 -7.33 -9.34
N LYS A 70 -8.89 -7.34 -10.06
CA LYS A 70 -10.07 -6.52 -9.72
C LYS A 70 -10.96 -7.18 -8.66
N THR A 71 -10.75 -8.46 -8.40
CA THR A 71 -11.58 -9.30 -7.51
C THR A 71 -10.83 -9.80 -6.28
N ARG A 72 -9.50 -9.95 -6.38
CA ARG A 72 -8.64 -10.37 -5.26
C ARG A 72 -7.33 -9.59 -5.24
N PRO A 73 -7.35 -8.26 -5.12
CA PRO A 73 -6.14 -7.46 -5.07
C PRO A 73 -5.38 -7.77 -3.78
N THR A 74 -4.13 -8.16 -3.92
CA THR A 74 -3.31 -8.62 -2.79
C THR A 74 -1.89 -8.13 -2.96
N SER A 75 -1.29 -7.59 -1.90
CA SER A 75 0.15 -7.36 -1.84
C SER A 75 0.81 -8.34 -0.89
N PHE A 76 2.11 -8.54 -1.08
CA PHE A 76 2.90 -9.49 -0.32
C PHE A 76 4.24 -8.88 0.05
N PHE A 77 4.67 -9.16 1.26
CA PHE A 77 6.01 -8.86 1.74
C PHE A 77 6.53 -10.05 2.55
N PHE A 78 7.86 -10.18 2.59
CA PHE A 78 8.51 -11.23 3.36
C PHE A 78 9.05 -10.62 4.65
N ASP A 79 8.50 -11.03 5.77
CA ASP A 79 8.88 -10.55 7.09
C ASP A 79 9.05 -11.74 8.03
N SER A 80 10.07 -11.69 8.90
CA SER A 80 10.28 -12.67 9.96
C SER A 80 10.28 -14.12 9.48
N GLY A 81 10.84 -14.37 8.28
CA GLY A 81 10.95 -15.71 7.69
C GLY A 81 9.67 -16.25 7.04
N LYS A 82 8.61 -15.44 6.92
CA LYS A 82 7.33 -15.84 6.35
C LYS A 82 6.79 -14.82 5.34
N TRP A 83 5.98 -15.32 4.40
CA TRP A 83 5.17 -14.46 3.55
C TRP A 83 3.97 -13.93 4.31
N THR A 84 3.84 -12.62 4.34
CA THR A 84 2.64 -11.93 4.78
C THR A 84 1.92 -11.38 3.56
N SER A 85 0.60 -11.56 3.52
CA SER A 85 -0.25 -11.06 2.44
C SER A 85 -1.26 -10.07 2.99
N ASN A 86 -1.37 -8.90 2.36
CA ASN A 86 -2.43 -7.93 2.64
C ASN A 86 -3.46 -8.01 1.52
N LYS A 87 -4.67 -8.47 1.85
CA LYS A 87 -5.81 -8.40 0.93
C LYS A 87 -6.35 -6.98 0.97
N LEU A 88 -6.57 -6.42 -0.20
CA LEU A 88 -7.06 -5.06 -0.36
C LEU A 88 -8.50 -5.10 -0.86
N ARG A 89 -9.26 -4.03 -0.58
CA ARG A 89 -10.62 -3.86 -1.12
C ARG A 89 -10.76 -2.46 -1.72
N PRO A 90 -10.12 -2.19 -2.88
CA PRO A 90 -10.11 -0.85 -3.45
C PRO A 90 -11.51 -0.32 -3.74
N GLY A 91 -11.81 0.87 -3.20
CA GLY A 91 -13.12 1.52 -3.30
C GLY A 91 -14.06 1.23 -2.13
N ASP A 92 -13.67 0.38 -1.18
CA ASP A 92 -14.34 0.17 0.09
C ASP A 92 -13.67 1.03 1.18
N GLN A 93 -14.38 2.06 1.66
CA GLN A 93 -13.86 2.95 2.70
C GLN A 93 -13.68 2.26 4.05
N GLY A 94 -14.52 1.28 4.38
CA GLY A 94 -14.44 0.55 5.64
C GLY A 94 -13.22 -0.36 5.72
N ALA A 95 -12.59 -0.64 4.58
CA ALA A 95 -11.38 -1.45 4.45
C ALA A 95 -10.08 -0.64 4.55
N ILE A 96 -10.16 0.69 4.64
CA ILE A 96 -9.00 1.58 4.74
C ILE A 96 -8.94 2.09 6.17
N PHE A 97 -7.89 1.73 6.90
CA PHE A 97 -7.68 2.20 8.26
C PHE A 97 -6.22 2.05 8.69
N GLY A 98 -5.67 3.12 9.25
CA GLY A 98 -4.40 3.11 9.96
C GLY A 98 -3.25 2.58 9.10
N TYR A 99 -2.78 1.37 9.41
CA TYR A 99 -1.54 0.84 8.84
C TYR A 99 -1.62 0.49 7.34
N ASN A 100 -2.81 0.28 6.77
CA ASN A 100 -2.95 -0.15 5.38
C ASN A 100 -3.20 0.99 4.38
N GLU A 101 -3.25 2.25 4.84
CA GLU A 101 -3.50 3.41 3.98
C GLU A 101 -2.45 3.54 2.87
N SER A 102 -1.18 3.53 3.26
CA SER A 102 -0.05 3.57 2.32
C SER A 102 -0.01 2.36 1.39
N GLU A 103 -0.58 1.23 1.82
CA GLU A 103 -0.64 0.01 1.02
C GLU A 103 -1.54 0.17 -0.20
N TYR A 104 -2.64 0.92 -0.08
CA TYR A 104 -3.48 1.24 -1.23
C TYR A 104 -2.73 2.12 -2.22
N THR A 105 -2.07 3.18 -1.76
CA THR A 105 -1.27 4.07 -2.62
C THR A 105 -0.19 3.27 -3.37
N TRP A 106 0.52 2.40 -2.65
CA TRP A 106 1.52 1.50 -3.23
C TRP A 106 0.91 0.56 -4.27
N TYR A 107 -0.21 -0.09 -3.95
CA TYR A 107 -0.88 -1.02 -4.85
C TYR A 107 -1.30 -0.36 -6.16
N PHE A 108 -1.87 0.86 -6.11
CA PHE A 108 -2.29 1.58 -7.31
C PHE A 108 -1.10 2.06 -8.14
N ALA A 109 0.00 2.47 -7.50
CA ALA A 109 1.24 2.75 -8.21
C ALA A 109 1.77 1.51 -8.93
N ALA A 110 1.82 0.37 -8.25
CA ALA A 110 2.35 -0.88 -8.80
C ALA A 110 1.48 -1.47 -9.93
N CYS A 111 0.15 -1.49 -9.76
CA CYS A 111 -0.75 -2.16 -10.69
C CYS A 111 -1.31 -1.27 -11.81
N HIS A 112 -1.38 0.04 -11.59
CA HIS A 112 -2.05 0.97 -12.51
C HIS A 112 -1.17 2.15 -12.92
N ASN A 113 0.07 2.26 -12.40
CA ASN A 113 0.93 3.43 -12.57
C ASN A 113 0.19 4.73 -12.20
N ALA A 114 -0.62 4.66 -11.14
CA ALA A 114 -1.49 5.75 -10.69
C ALA A 114 -1.09 6.21 -9.29
N ILE A 115 -1.00 7.53 -9.10
CA ILE A 115 -0.71 8.14 -7.80
C ILE A 115 -2.04 8.49 -7.13
N LEU A 116 -2.32 7.83 -6.02
CA LEU A 116 -3.40 8.20 -5.10
C LEU A 116 -2.88 9.27 -4.14
N LYS A 117 -3.48 10.46 -4.15
CA LYS A 117 -3.17 11.49 -3.15
C LYS A 117 -3.70 11.13 -1.77
N SER A 118 -4.86 10.48 -1.74
CA SER A 118 -5.50 9.98 -0.52
C SER A 118 -6.39 8.80 -0.90
N PRO A 119 -6.20 7.62 -0.29
CA PRO A 119 -7.09 6.48 -0.51
C PRO A 119 -8.51 6.76 0.02
N TYR A 120 -8.64 7.72 0.95
CA TYR A 120 -9.93 8.16 1.50
C TYR A 120 -10.65 9.20 0.65
N ASP A 121 -10.01 9.86 -0.30
CA ASP A 121 -10.66 10.93 -1.09
C ASP A 121 -10.87 10.54 -2.55
N ASP A 122 -10.09 9.58 -3.06
CA ASP A 122 -10.16 9.16 -4.46
C ASP A 122 -10.96 7.86 -4.65
N HIS A 123 -12.25 7.91 -4.32
CA HIS A 123 -13.17 6.77 -4.49
C HIS A 123 -13.52 6.48 -5.95
N ASN A 124 -13.34 7.46 -6.82
CA ASN A 124 -13.71 7.35 -8.21
C ASN A 124 -12.68 6.53 -8.99
N LEU A 125 -11.39 6.60 -8.64
CA LEU A 125 -10.35 5.86 -9.34
C LEU A 125 -10.57 4.32 -9.28
N PRO A 126 -10.77 3.67 -8.11
CA PRO A 126 -11.07 2.24 -8.07
C PRO A 126 -12.31 1.87 -8.91
N ARG A 127 -13.40 2.64 -8.82
CA ARG A 127 -14.62 2.38 -9.60
C ARG A 127 -14.39 2.50 -11.10
N ARG A 128 -13.66 3.53 -11.55
CA ARG A 128 -13.29 3.74 -12.96
C ARG A 128 -12.40 2.62 -13.50
N LEU A 129 -11.52 2.07 -12.66
CA LEU A 129 -10.68 0.93 -13.01
C LEU A 129 -11.44 -0.42 -12.95
N GLY A 130 -12.69 -0.41 -12.48
CA GLY A 130 -13.60 -1.55 -12.51
C GLY A 130 -13.56 -2.43 -11.26
N TYR A 131 -13.06 -1.92 -10.13
CA TYR A 131 -13.18 -2.56 -8.82
C TYR A 131 -14.64 -2.51 -8.34
N ARG A 132 -15.14 -3.60 -7.73
CA ARG A 132 -16.55 -3.77 -7.36
C ARG A 132 -16.76 -4.17 -5.88
N PHE A 133 -15.86 -3.75 -5.00
CA PHE A 133 -16.00 -3.95 -3.55
C PHE A 133 -17.09 -3.05 -2.96
N ARG A 134 -17.79 -3.53 -1.93
CA ARG A 134 -18.86 -2.79 -1.24
C ARG A 134 -18.50 -2.54 0.22
N ASN A 135 -18.88 -1.37 0.74
CA ASN A 135 -18.67 -0.94 2.13
C ASN A 135 -19.21 -1.89 3.23
N SER A 136 -19.86 -3.00 2.87
CA SER A 136 -20.45 -4.00 3.76
C SER A 136 -19.82 -5.39 3.63
N ASP A 137 -18.81 -5.55 2.78
CA ASP A 137 -18.15 -6.84 2.62
C ASP A 137 -17.34 -7.12 3.90
N SER A 138 -17.93 -7.69 4.94
CA SER A 138 -17.26 -7.98 6.22
C SER A 138 -16.29 -9.16 6.12
N GLY A 139 -15.57 -9.27 5.00
CA GLY A 139 -14.47 -10.21 4.87
C GLY A 139 -13.33 -9.68 5.69
N GLU A 140 -12.90 -10.44 6.70
CA GLU A 140 -11.72 -10.16 7.50
C GLU A 140 -10.62 -9.60 6.59
N ASP A 141 -10.22 -8.34 6.83
CA ASP A 141 -8.97 -7.77 6.35
C ASP A 141 -7.83 -8.48 7.09
N ALA A 142 -7.74 -9.79 6.90
CA ALA A 142 -6.83 -10.66 7.59
C ALA A 142 -5.60 -10.76 6.72
N GLN A 143 -4.56 -10.05 7.16
CA GLN A 143 -3.21 -10.50 6.95
C GLN A 143 -3.16 -12.04 7.00
N GLY A 144 -2.78 -12.63 5.87
CA GLY A 144 -2.76 -14.08 5.71
C GLY A 144 -1.35 -14.59 5.45
N ASN A 145 -1.11 -15.85 5.81
CA ASN A 145 0.10 -16.59 5.42
C ASN A 145 -0.08 -17.19 4.01
N LEU A 146 -0.35 -16.35 3.02
CA LEU A 146 -0.45 -16.75 1.61
C LEU A 146 0.86 -16.39 0.91
N ALA A 147 1.46 -17.34 0.18
CA ALA A 147 2.63 -17.04 -0.62
C ALA A 147 2.23 -16.48 -2.00
N PRO A 148 3.06 -15.62 -2.63
CA PRO A 148 2.76 -15.05 -3.95
C PRO A 148 2.40 -16.10 -5.00
N ARG A 149 3.11 -17.23 -5.00
CA ARG A 149 2.90 -18.35 -5.94
C ARG A 149 1.51 -18.98 -5.85
N ASP A 150 0.82 -18.86 -4.72
CA ASP A 150 -0.50 -19.44 -4.54
C ASP A 150 -1.58 -18.69 -5.34
N MET A 151 -1.28 -17.47 -5.79
CA MET A 151 -2.17 -16.69 -6.67
C MET A 151 -2.17 -17.16 -8.13
N LEU A 152 -1.18 -17.98 -8.51
CA LEU A 152 -1.02 -18.48 -9.88
C LEU A 152 -1.77 -19.79 -10.14
N LYS A 153 -2.42 -20.34 -9.11
CA LYS A 153 -3.27 -21.54 -9.18
C LYS A 153 -4.71 -21.13 -9.49
#